data_AF-A0A2N5NVI1-F1
#
_entry.id   AF-A0A2N5NVI1-F1
#
_cell.length_a   1.000
_cell.length_b   1.000
_cell.length_c   1.000
_cell.angle_alpha   90.00
_cell.angle_beta   90.00
_cell.angle_gamma   90.00
#
_symmetry.space_group_name_H-M   'P 1'
#
loop_
_entity.id
_entity.type
_entity.pdbx_description
1 polymer ?
#
loop_
_entity_poly.entity_id
_entity_poly.type
_entity_poly.pdbx_seq_one_letter_code
_entity_poly.pdbx_strand_id
1 'polypeptide(L)' 'MGELKKCPFCGGEATMKIHYGFDEKVISAFVYCEECGVATRRCALETTAIGKWNRRVEE' A
#
# COMPACT_ATOMS: atom_id res chain seq x y z
N MET A 1 0.97 6.76 11.70
CA MET A 1 1.03 6.08 10.40
C MET A 1 1.66 4.72 10.64
N GLY A 2 0.94 3.62 10.39
CA GLY A 2 1.44 2.29 10.72
C GLY A 2 2.56 1.86 9.78
N GLU A 3 3.61 1.25 10.33
CA GLU A 3 4.72 0.71 9.55
C GLU A 3 4.22 -0.33 8.53
N LEU A 4 4.66 -0.17 7.29
CA LEU A 4 4.40 -1.13 6.21
C LEU A 4 5.35 -2.31 6.38
N LYS A 5 4.79 -3.53 6.45
CA LYS A 5 5.60 -4.74 6.41
C LYS A 5 6.31 -4.86 5.06
N LYS A 6 7.47 -5.52 5.04
CA LYS A 6 8.19 -5.86 3.80
C LYS A 6 7.32 -6.71 2.88
N CYS A 7 7.67 -6.71 1.59
CA CYS A 7 6.97 -7.49 0.59
C CYS A 7 7.06 -9.00 0.90
N PRO A 8 5.93 -9.72 1.03
CA PRO A 8 5.95 -11.16 1.32
C PRO A 8 6.46 -12.01 0.14
N PHE A 9 6.56 -11.44 -1.06
CA PHE A 9 6.93 -12.19 -2.27
C PHE A 9 8.44 -12.14 -2.55
N CYS A 10 9.08 -10.98 -2.32
CA CYS A 10 10.50 -10.79 -2.61
C CYS A 10 11.32 -10.31 -1.41
N GLY A 11 10.69 -10.01 -0.27
CA GLY A 11 11.37 -9.42 0.89
C GLY A 11 11.72 -7.94 0.76
N GLY A 12 11.38 -7.34 -0.38
CA GLY A 12 11.71 -5.94 -0.69
C GLY A 12 10.87 -4.91 0.05
N GLU A 13 11.26 -3.64 -0.11
CA GLU A 13 10.56 -2.53 0.53
C GLU A 13 9.19 -2.27 -0.10
N ALA A 14 8.25 -1.88 0.76
CA ALA A 14 6.87 -1.60 0.41
C ALA A 14 6.56 -0.13 0.66
N THR A 15 6.11 0.54 -0.38
CA THR A 15 5.84 1.98 -0.36
C THR A 15 4.36 2.23 -0.65
N MET A 16 3.82 3.25 0.00
CA MET A 16 2.45 3.68 -0.20
C MET A 16 2.38 4.79 -1.24
N LYS A 17 1.44 4.66 -2.19
CA LYS A 17 1.11 5.70 -3.14
C LYS A 17 -0.31 6.19 -2.93
N ILE A 18 -0.44 7.49 -2.74
CA ILE A 18 -1.71 8.19 -2.58
C ILE A 18 -1.89 9.11 -3.77
N HIS A 19 -3.02 8.98 -4.43
CA HIS A 19 -3.44 9.87 -5.49
C HIS A 19 -4.47 10.82 -4.90
N TYR A 20 -4.22 12.11 -5.12
CA TYR A 20 -5.11 13.19 -4.74
C TYR A 20 -5.85 13.69 -5.99
N GLY A 21 -7.14 13.96 -5.84
CA GLY A 21 -7.94 14.61 -6.88
C GLY A 21 -7.65 16.11 -6.92
N PHE A 22 -8.28 16.79 -7.87
CA PHE A 22 -8.16 18.25 -8.05
C PHE A 22 -8.56 19.07 -6.80
N ASP A 23 -9.41 18.51 -5.93
CA ASP A 23 -9.87 19.12 -4.68
C ASP A 23 -8.99 18.72 -3.47
N GLU A 24 -7.77 18.23 -3.71
CA GLU A 24 -6.85 17.70 -2.68
C GLU A 24 -7.39 16.50 -1.87
N LYS A 25 -8.56 15.98 -2.26
CA LYS A 25 -9.17 14.79 -1.67
C LYS A 25 -8.48 13.53 -2.16
N VAL A 26 -8.26 12.58 -1.26
CA VAL A 26 -7.74 11.24 -1.59
C VAL A 26 -8.72 10.54 -2.54
N ILE A 27 -8.30 10.29 -3.76
CA ILE A 27 -9.07 9.55 -4.77
C ILE A 27 -8.71 8.07 -4.78
N SER A 28 -7.45 7.74 -4.47
CA SER A 28 -7.02 6.36 -4.33
C SER A 28 -5.71 6.25 -3.57
N ALA A 29 -5.66 5.30 -2.65
CA ALA A 29 -4.47 4.89 -1.94
C ALA A 29 -4.19 3.41 -2.20
N PHE A 30 -2.94 3.06 -2.47
CA PHE A 30 -2.50 1.67 -2.59
C PHE A 30 -1.07 1.52 -2.10
N VAL A 31 -0.70 0.29 -1.76
CA VAL A 31 0.67 -0.07 -1.37
C VAL A 31 1.24 -0.91 -2.50
N TYR A 32 2.49 -0.69 -2.85
CA TYR A 32 3.21 -1.48 -3.83
C TYR A 32 4.63 -1.76 -3.36
N CYS A 33 5.20 -2.87 -3.84
CA CYS A 33 6.62 -3.14 -3.67
C CYS A 33 7.40 -2.49 -4.80
N GLU A 34 8.47 -1.75 -4.46
CA GLU A 34 9.29 -1.05 -5.45
C GLU A 34 10.20 -2.01 -6.23
N GLU A 35 10.52 -3.17 -5.66
CA GLU A 35 11.36 -4.18 -6.32
C GLU A 35 10.57 -5.06 -7.29
N CYS A 36 9.50 -5.72 -6.82
CA CYS A 36 8.76 -6.70 -7.62
C CYS A 36 7.50 -6.14 -8.29
N GLY A 37 7.12 -4.90 -8.00
CA GLY A 37 5.94 -4.24 -8.58
C GLY A 37 4.60 -4.78 -8.09
N VAL A 38 4.55 -5.75 -7.17
CA VAL A 38 3.29 -6.26 -6.62
C VAL A 38 2.58 -5.16 -5.83
N ALA A 39 1.29 -4.98 -6.08
CA ALA A 39 0.50 -3.92 -5.48
C ALA A 39 -0.78 -4.43 -4.81
N THR A 40 -1.31 -3.65 -3.86
CA THR A 40 -2.68 -3.83 -3.36
C THR A 40 -3.69 -3.22 -4.31
N ARG A 41 -4.94 -3.67 -4.19
CA ARG A 41 -6.06 -2.99 -4.85
C ARG A 41 -6.19 -1.57 -4.30
N ARG A 42 -6.48 -0.61 -5.18
CA ARG A 42 -6.79 0.78 -4.81
C ARG A 42 -7.88 0.82 -3.74
N CYS A 43 -7.64 1.58 -2.68
CA CYS A 43 -8.53 1.81 -1.55
C CYS A 43 -8.82 3.32 -1.43
N ALA A 44 -9.97 3.69 -0.88
CA ALA A 44 -10.30 5.10 -0.63
C ALA A 44 -9.58 5.67 0.61
N LEU A 45 -9.12 4.79 1.50
CA LEU A 45 -8.49 5.15 2.77
C LEU A 45 -7.09 4.55 2.86
N GLU A 46 -6.16 5.34 3.38
CA GLU A 46 -4.76 4.93 3.56
C GLU A 46 -4.63 3.74 4.52
N THR A 47 -5.33 3.81 5.65
CA THR A 47 -5.34 2.76 6.68
C THR A 47 -5.82 1.42 6.14
N THR A 48 -6.76 1.43 5.19
CA THR A 48 -7.27 0.21 4.55
C THR A 48 -6.22 -0.40 3.62
N ALA A 49 -5.47 0.43 2.89
CA ALA A 49 -4.40 -0.04 2.01
C ALA A 49 -3.26 -0.69 2.81
N ILE A 50 -2.84 -0.05 3.91
CA ILE A 50 -1.82 -0.58 4.84
C ILE A 50 -2.30 -1.89 5.46
N GLY A 51 -3.52 -1.92 6.01
CA GLY A 51 -4.08 -3.12 6.62
C GLY A 51 -4.19 -4.30 5.66
N LYS A 52 -4.57 -4.05 4.39
CA LYS A 52 -4.60 -5.10 3.35
C LYS A 52 -3.21 -5.60 2.99
N TRP A 53 -2.22 -4.72 2.92
CA TRP A 53 -0.84 -5.13 2.65
C TRP A 53 -0.27 -5.97 3.78
N ASN A 54 -0.37 -5.46 5.01
CA ASN A 54 0.19 -6.12 6.19
C ASN A 54 -0.48 -7.47 6.50
N ARG A 55 -1.73 -7.70 6.04
CA ARG A 55 -2.42 -9.00 6.11
C ARG A 55 -1.92 -10.04 5.09
N ARG A 56 -1.27 -9.62 4.00
CA ARG A 56 -0.69 -10.56 3.02
C ARG A 56 0.59 -11.22 3.52
N VAL A 57 1.24 -10.58 4.49
CA VAL A 57 2.34 -11.16 5.25
C VAL A 57 1.70 -11.95 6.38
N GLU A 58 1.17 -13.13 6.05
CA GLU A 58 0.88 -14.15 7.07
C GLU A 58 2.23 -14.55 7.71
N GLU A 59 2.21 -14.69 9.03
CA GLU A 59 3.39 -14.94 9.88
C GLU A 59 4.04 -16.30 9.62
#